data_AF-I3Z9R6-F1
#
_entry.id   AF-I3Z9R6-F1
#
_cell.length_a   1.000
_cell.length_b   1.000
_cell.length_c   1.000
_cell.angle_alpha   90.00
_cell.angle_beta   90.00
_cell.angle_gamma   90.00
#
_symmetry.space_group_name_H-M   'P 1'
#
loop_
_entity.id
_entity.type
_entity.pdbx_description
1 polymer ?
#
loop_
_entity_poly.entity_id
_entity_poly.type
_entity_poly.pdbx_seq_one_letter_code
_entity_poly.pdbx_strand_id
1 'polypeptide(L)'
;MKNLKFFVSLLVTFILSYGQVTIASGLQLSNGDENEVVTANAVDFKSVTLKKLNSTDTYTLEINKIESENEPTDFGSPWAWPEFTLEMVDSYTPFIFRTKNSAALDEVRLVLNVNDKGKLVGYEFLTEADRGLEQRIAHVLRKLPKCLPVPGYDTYGATDFELIIKR
;
A
#
# COMPACT_ATOMS: atom_id res chain seq x y z
N MET A 1 49.59 -25.57 40.33
CA MET A 1 48.29 -26.10 40.82
C MET A 1 47.19 -25.63 39.88
N LYS A 2 46.20 -26.49 39.67
CA LYS A 2 45.28 -26.53 38.53
C LYS A 2 44.30 -25.35 38.53
N ASN A 3 44.19 -24.64 37.41
CA ASN A 3 43.15 -23.64 37.18
C ASN A 3 41.83 -24.31 36.78
N LEU A 4 40.79 -23.78 37.41
CA LEU A 4 39.43 -24.26 37.54
C LEU A 4 38.58 -23.87 36.32
N LYS A 5 37.69 -24.78 35.96
CA LYS A 5 36.70 -24.74 34.87
C LYS A 5 35.80 -23.50 34.94
N PHE A 6 35.31 -23.00 33.80
CA PHE A 6 33.87 -22.75 33.59
C PHE A 6 33.50 -22.61 32.10
N PHE A 7 32.42 -23.29 31.74
CA PHE A 7 31.65 -23.26 30.48
C PHE A 7 31.02 -21.87 30.22
N VAL A 8 30.57 -21.62 28.98
CA VAL A 8 29.26 -21.04 28.57
C VAL A 8 29.38 -20.64 27.09
N SER A 9 28.89 -21.47 26.16
CA SER A 9 27.62 -21.27 25.42
C SER A 9 27.57 -19.95 24.64
N LEU A 10 27.99 -19.99 23.38
CA LEU A 10 27.82 -18.91 22.41
C LEU A 10 26.49 -19.15 21.67
N LEU A 11 25.40 -18.61 22.23
CA LEU A 11 24.08 -18.64 21.59
C LEU A 11 23.99 -17.45 20.63
N VAL A 12 24.05 -17.74 19.33
CA VAL A 12 23.84 -16.75 18.26
C VAL A 12 22.34 -16.46 18.19
N THR A 13 21.92 -15.35 18.78
CA THR A 13 20.56 -14.81 18.58
C THR A 13 20.51 -14.06 17.25
N PHE A 14 19.87 -14.69 16.26
CA PHE A 14 19.47 -14.07 15.02
C PHE A 14 18.19 -13.26 15.28
N ILE A 15 18.33 -11.95 15.49
CA ILE A 15 17.17 -11.05 15.62
C ILE A 15 16.72 -10.69 14.20
N LEU A 16 15.68 -11.34 13.71
CA LEU A 16 14.91 -10.86 12.56
C LEU A 16 14.22 -9.55 12.96
N SER A 17 14.72 -8.41 12.49
CA SER A 17 14.00 -7.15 12.63
C SER A 17 12.82 -7.15 11.64
N TYR A 18 11.66 -7.61 12.10
CA TYR A 18 10.42 -7.28 11.42
C TYR A 18 10.22 -5.77 11.54
N GLY A 19 10.19 -5.09 10.40
CA GLY A 19 9.89 -3.66 10.34
C GLY A 19 8.55 -3.40 11.03
N GLN A 20 8.54 -2.49 11.99
CA GLN A 20 7.30 -2.11 12.64
C GLN A 20 6.45 -1.31 11.66
N VAL A 21 5.25 -1.81 11.37
CA VAL A 21 4.17 -1.01 10.79
C VAL A 21 3.63 -0.14 11.92
N THR A 22 3.92 1.15 11.88
CA THR A 22 3.32 2.13 12.79
C THR A 22 1.97 2.54 12.22
N ILE A 23 0.88 2.05 12.81
CA ILE A 23 -0.44 2.65 12.62
C ILE A 23 -0.45 3.91 13.50
N ALA A 24 -0.25 5.07 12.88
CA ALA A 24 -0.33 6.35 13.56
C ALA A 24 -1.80 6.72 13.80
N SER A 25 -2.39 6.22 14.88
CA SER A 25 -3.66 6.70 15.40
C SER A 25 -3.40 7.85 16.38
N GLY A 26 -3.54 9.09 15.94
CA GLY A 26 -3.40 10.24 16.83
C GLY A 26 -3.87 11.56 16.23
N LEU A 27 -5.09 11.98 16.63
CA LEU A 27 -5.35 13.30 17.24
C LEU A 27 -6.79 13.38 17.73
N GLN A 28 -6.96 13.57 19.05
CA GLN A 28 -8.17 14.13 19.64
C GLN A 28 -8.07 15.67 19.59
N LEU A 29 -9.06 16.33 19.00
CA LEU A 29 -9.47 17.67 19.39
C LEU A 29 -11.01 17.76 19.40
N SER A 30 -11.46 18.62 20.30
CA SER A 30 -12.77 18.68 20.94
C SER A 30 -13.74 19.63 20.22
N ASN A 31 -15.02 19.23 20.27
CA ASN A 31 -16.26 20.01 20.18
C ASN A 31 -16.59 20.81 18.91
N GLY A 32 -17.75 20.46 18.33
CA GLY A 32 -18.60 21.40 17.58
C GLY A 32 -18.97 20.90 16.19
N ASP A 33 -20.14 20.25 16.13
CA ASP A 33 -21.07 20.10 15.00
C ASP A 33 -20.58 19.71 13.60
N GLU A 34 -21.23 18.66 13.07
CA GLU A 34 -21.27 18.22 11.67
C GLU A 34 -19.91 18.07 10.95
N ASN A 35 -19.17 17.01 11.31
CA ASN A 35 -17.96 16.61 10.58
C ASN A 35 -18.21 15.32 9.79
N GLU A 36 -18.19 15.49 8.48
CA GLU A 36 -17.94 14.49 7.44
C GLU A 36 -16.92 13.44 7.90
N VAL A 37 -17.36 12.17 8.02
CA VAL A 37 -16.48 11.04 8.34
C VAL A 37 -15.70 10.70 7.08
N VAL A 38 -14.60 11.41 6.85
CA VAL A 38 -13.61 11.04 5.83
C VAL A 38 -12.74 9.93 6.41
N THR A 39 -13.17 8.68 6.23
CA THR A 39 -12.30 7.52 6.47
C THR A 39 -11.22 7.52 5.40
N ALA A 40 -10.01 7.96 5.75
CA ALA A 40 -8.88 7.98 4.83
C ALA A 40 -8.44 6.53 4.54
N ASN A 41 -9.00 5.94 3.49
CA ASN A 41 -8.69 4.60 3.00
C ASN A 41 -7.33 4.59 2.27
N ALA A 42 -6.26 4.85 3.02
CA ALA A 42 -4.89 4.86 2.53
C ALA A 42 -4.05 3.81 3.27
N VAL A 43 -3.23 3.09 2.52
CA VAL A 43 -2.29 2.09 3.05
C VAL A 43 -0.89 2.52 2.68
N ASP A 44 -0.04 2.69 3.69
CA ASP A 44 1.34 3.08 3.56
C ASP A 44 2.28 1.89 3.80
N PHE A 45 3.28 1.76 2.95
CA PHE A 45 4.37 0.79 3.10
C PHE A 45 5.69 1.41 2.66
N LYS A 46 6.57 1.71 3.63
CA LYS A 46 7.90 2.30 3.40
C LYS A 46 7.84 3.53 2.47
N SER A 47 8.16 3.32 1.19
CA SER A 47 8.19 4.35 0.15
C SER A 47 6.89 4.45 -0.64
N VAL A 48 5.95 3.51 -0.51
CA VAL A 48 4.75 3.39 -1.34
C VAL A 48 3.49 3.67 -0.53
N THR A 49 2.62 4.52 -1.05
CA THR A 49 1.27 4.77 -0.51
C THR A 49 0.24 4.41 -1.58
N LEU A 50 -0.82 3.72 -1.20
CA LEU A 50 -1.96 3.43 -2.06
C LEU A 50 -3.25 3.90 -1.40
N LYS A 51 -4.12 4.59 -2.14
CA LYS A 51 -5.42 5.04 -1.64
C LYS A 51 -6.51 4.92 -2.70
N LYS A 52 -7.76 4.74 -2.30
CA LYS A 52 -8.90 4.82 -3.22
C LYS A 52 -9.13 6.29 -3.64
N LEU A 53 -9.37 6.54 -4.94
CA LEU A 53 -9.74 7.86 -5.45
C LEU A 53 -11.28 7.97 -5.54
N ASN A 54 -11.86 9.04 -4.97
CA ASN A 54 -13.30 9.31 -4.87
C ASN A 54 -14.12 8.24 -4.12
N SER A 55 -14.54 8.55 -2.89
CA SER A 55 -15.58 7.78 -2.18
C SER A 55 -16.76 8.70 -1.89
N THR A 56 -17.73 8.76 -2.79
CA THR A 56 -19.05 9.37 -2.51
C THR A 56 -20.02 8.35 -1.92
N ASP A 57 -19.69 7.05 -2.02
CA ASP A 57 -20.55 5.98 -1.56
C ASP A 57 -20.18 5.55 -0.13
N THR A 58 -21.13 5.76 0.78
CA THR A 58 -21.10 5.28 2.15
C THR A 58 -21.56 3.82 2.14
N TYR A 59 -20.65 2.87 2.35
CA TYR A 59 -21.00 1.47 2.53
C TYR A 59 -21.13 1.17 4.02
N THR A 60 -22.33 0.83 4.48
CA THR A 60 -22.56 0.30 5.83
C THR A 60 -22.27 -1.19 5.82
N LEU A 61 -21.05 -1.58 6.23
CA LEU A 61 -20.72 -2.99 6.45
C LEU A 61 -21.24 -3.41 7.83
N GLU A 62 -22.24 -4.29 7.88
CA GLU A 62 -22.60 -5.01 9.11
C GLU A 62 -21.49 -6.02 9.42
N ILE A 63 -20.61 -5.66 10.35
CA ILE A 63 -19.45 -6.46 10.76
C ILE A 63 -19.93 -7.63 11.63
N ASN A 64 -20.23 -8.77 11.01
CA ASN A 64 -20.15 -10.05 11.71
C ASN A 64 -18.72 -10.60 11.56
N LYS A 65 -17.95 -10.30 12.61
CA LYS A 65 -16.57 -10.73 12.88
C LYS A 65 -16.32 -12.21 12.55
N ILE A 66 -15.42 -12.46 11.60
CA ILE A 66 -14.56 -13.64 11.59
C ILE A 66 -13.14 -13.14 11.30
N GLU A 67 -12.29 -13.16 12.32
CA GLU A 67 -10.85 -12.96 12.17
C GLU A 67 -10.30 -14.13 11.34
N SER A 68 -9.89 -13.86 10.10
CA SER A 68 -9.10 -14.78 9.30
C SER A 68 -7.79 -14.08 8.92
N GLU A 69 -6.65 -14.72 9.21
CA GLU A 69 -5.38 -14.36 8.59
C GLU A 69 -5.60 -14.47 7.06
N ASN A 70 -5.23 -13.45 6.29
CA ASN A 70 -5.44 -13.26 4.83
C ASN A 70 -6.61 -12.35 4.37
N GLU A 71 -7.17 -11.47 5.21
CA GLU A 71 -8.14 -10.48 4.72
C GLU A 71 -7.45 -9.41 3.87
N PRO A 72 -7.89 -9.18 2.61
CA PRO A 72 -7.33 -8.15 1.77
C PRO A 72 -7.61 -6.76 2.38
N THR A 73 -6.62 -5.86 2.34
CA THR A 73 -6.74 -4.56 2.99
C THR A 73 -7.92 -3.78 2.41
N ASP A 74 -8.91 -3.47 3.25
CA ASP A 74 -10.15 -2.82 2.82
C ASP A 74 -9.91 -1.32 2.57
N PHE A 75 -10.07 -0.91 1.31
CA PHE A 75 -9.96 0.49 0.88
C PHE A 75 -11.34 1.17 0.80
N GLY A 76 -12.39 0.60 1.40
CA GLY A 76 -13.77 1.00 1.17
C GLY A 76 -14.15 0.86 -0.30
N SER A 77 -13.63 -0.18 -0.96
CA SER A 77 -13.78 -0.45 -2.39
C SER A 77 -14.17 -1.91 -2.59
N PRO A 78 -14.97 -2.25 -3.63
CA PRO A 78 -15.25 -3.63 -4.00
C PRO A 78 -14.00 -4.42 -4.42
N TRP A 79 -12.90 -3.71 -4.68
CA TRP A 79 -11.60 -4.25 -5.02
C TRP A 79 -10.56 -3.90 -3.96
N ALA A 80 -9.73 -4.88 -3.63
CA ALA A 80 -8.56 -4.69 -2.80
C ALA A 80 -7.31 -5.29 -3.46
N TRP A 81 -6.16 -4.69 -3.22
CA TRP A 81 -4.89 -5.22 -3.71
C TRP A 81 -4.38 -6.31 -2.75
N PRO A 82 -3.75 -7.38 -3.27
CA PRO A 82 -3.05 -8.34 -2.41
C PRO A 82 -2.02 -7.65 -1.51
N GLU A 83 -1.84 -8.12 -0.28
CA GLU A 83 -0.97 -7.48 0.72
C GLU A 83 0.47 -7.24 0.23
N PHE A 84 1.03 -8.20 -0.52
CA PHE A 84 2.39 -8.10 -1.07
C PHE A 84 2.54 -7.07 -2.20
N THR A 85 1.45 -6.46 -2.68
CA THR A 85 1.50 -5.53 -3.82
C THR A 85 2.36 -4.32 -3.53
N LEU A 86 2.26 -3.74 -2.32
CA LEU A 86 3.06 -2.57 -1.96
C LEU A 86 4.54 -2.92 -1.79
N GLU A 87 4.82 -4.08 -1.22
CA GLU A 87 6.20 -4.61 -1.13
C GLU A 87 6.79 -4.85 -2.52
N MET A 88 6.00 -5.39 -3.44
CA MET A 88 6.42 -5.57 -4.82
C MET A 88 6.78 -4.23 -5.45
N VAL A 89 5.94 -3.21 -5.33
CA VAL A 89 6.21 -1.87 -5.89
C VAL A 89 7.46 -1.25 -5.25
N ASP A 90 7.58 -1.30 -3.93
CA ASP A 90 8.72 -0.79 -3.16
C ASP A 90 10.05 -1.43 -3.61
N SER A 91 10.03 -2.73 -3.95
CA SER A 91 11.21 -3.42 -4.48
C SER A 91 11.72 -2.84 -5.81
N TYR A 92 10.86 -2.13 -6.56
CA TYR A 92 11.23 -1.45 -7.80
C TYR A 92 11.62 0.02 -7.61
N THR A 93 11.53 0.59 -6.40
CA THR A 93 11.88 2.00 -6.14
C THR A 93 13.28 2.37 -6.69
N PRO A 94 14.36 1.60 -6.46
CA PRO A 94 15.68 1.91 -7.04
C PRO A 94 15.71 1.88 -8.57
N PHE A 95 14.87 1.04 -9.19
CA PHE A 95 14.73 0.98 -10.64
C PHE A 95 13.95 2.18 -11.19
N ILE A 96 12.86 2.57 -10.52
CA ILE A 96 12.03 3.73 -10.88
C ILE A 96 12.87 5.02 -10.85
N PHE A 97 13.60 5.24 -9.75
CA PHE A 97 14.40 6.45 -9.50
C PHE A 97 15.84 6.38 -10.03
N ARG A 98 16.14 5.45 -10.95
CA ARG A 98 17.51 5.19 -11.42
C ARG A 98 18.21 6.36 -12.12
N THR A 99 17.45 7.20 -12.83
CA THR A 99 18.03 8.26 -13.68
C THR A 99 18.18 9.57 -12.93
N LYS A 100 19.06 10.47 -13.38
CA LYS A 100 19.25 11.79 -12.76
C LYS A 100 17.94 12.60 -12.69
N ASN A 101 17.14 12.57 -13.75
CA ASN A 101 15.86 13.29 -13.82
C ASN A 101 14.87 12.72 -12.81
N SER A 102 14.65 11.40 -12.84
CA SER A 102 13.76 10.76 -11.86
C SER A 102 14.27 10.92 -10.43
N ALA A 103 15.58 10.84 -10.19
CA ALA A 103 16.18 10.96 -8.86
C ALA A 103 16.04 12.37 -8.26
N ALA A 104 15.70 13.37 -9.06
CA ALA A 104 15.38 14.72 -8.59
C ALA A 104 13.92 14.85 -8.12
N LEU A 105 13.06 13.85 -8.41
CA LEU A 105 11.70 13.80 -7.90
C LEU A 105 11.71 13.19 -6.49
N ASP A 106 10.99 13.83 -5.57
CA ASP A 106 10.79 13.30 -4.22
C ASP A 106 9.72 12.18 -4.21
N GLU A 107 8.71 12.31 -5.08
CA GLU A 107 7.65 11.33 -5.25
C GLU A 107 7.10 11.30 -6.68
N VAL A 108 6.50 10.17 -7.04
CA VAL A 108 5.76 9.96 -8.29
C VAL A 108 4.35 9.54 -7.93
N ARG A 109 3.35 10.29 -8.41
CA ARG A 109 1.92 10.05 -8.17
C ARG A 109 1.21 9.65 -9.44
N LEU A 110 0.34 8.64 -9.34
CA LEU A 110 -0.38 8.10 -10.48
C LEU A 110 -1.74 7.52 -10.06
N VAL A 111 -2.71 7.67 -10.95
CA VAL A 111 -4.03 7.06 -10.84
C VAL A 111 -4.01 5.74 -11.60
N LEU A 112 -4.47 4.68 -10.96
CA LEU A 112 -4.59 3.33 -11.48
C LEU A 112 -6.07 3.04 -11.74
N ASN A 113 -6.43 2.68 -12.97
CA ASN A 113 -7.82 2.36 -13.30
C ASN A 113 -8.02 0.84 -13.29
N VAL A 114 -8.83 0.36 -12.35
CA VAL A 114 -9.19 -1.05 -12.21
C VAL A 114 -10.60 -1.25 -12.75
N ASN A 115 -10.78 -2.24 -13.62
CA ASN A 115 -12.10 -2.52 -14.19
C ASN A 115 -13.00 -3.37 -13.26
N ASP A 116 -14.20 -3.64 -13.73
CA ASP A 116 -15.22 -4.53 -13.14
C ASP A 116 -14.80 -6.01 -12.95
N LYS A 117 -13.55 -6.36 -13.27
CA LYS A 117 -12.97 -7.70 -13.08
C LYS A 117 -11.72 -7.68 -12.21
N GLY A 118 -11.46 -6.56 -11.51
CA GLY A 118 -10.28 -6.41 -10.66
C GLY A 118 -8.97 -6.34 -11.44
N LYS A 119 -9.00 -6.04 -12.74
CA LYS A 119 -7.80 -5.94 -13.57
C LYS A 119 -7.42 -4.47 -13.79
N LEU A 120 -6.14 -4.15 -13.63
CA LEU A 120 -5.58 -2.89 -14.08
C LEU A 120 -5.70 -2.76 -15.60
N VAL A 121 -6.46 -1.76 -16.07
CA VAL A 121 -6.70 -1.50 -17.50
C VAL A 121 -6.00 -0.24 -18.01
N GLY A 122 -5.66 0.69 -17.12
CA GLY A 122 -5.02 1.94 -17.47
C GLY A 122 -4.34 2.59 -16.27
N TYR A 123 -3.56 3.63 -16.54
CA TYR A 123 -3.00 4.50 -15.52
C TYR A 123 -2.76 5.90 -16.09
N GLU A 124 -2.78 6.90 -15.22
CA GLU A 124 -2.53 8.30 -15.53
C GLU A 124 -1.52 8.89 -14.55
N PHE A 125 -0.57 9.69 -15.05
CA PHE A 125 0.40 10.38 -14.20
C PHE A 125 -0.17 11.68 -13.66
N LEU A 126 -0.06 11.88 -12.34
CA LEU A 126 -0.34 13.17 -11.69
C LEU A 126 0.94 14.01 -11.55
N THR A 127 2.10 13.37 -11.52
CA THR A 127 3.41 14.02 -11.53
C THR A 127 3.95 14.12 -12.96
N GLU A 128 4.62 15.23 -13.31
CA GLU A 128 5.33 15.33 -14.58
C GLU A 128 6.40 14.24 -14.69
N ALA A 129 6.31 13.42 -15.74
CA ALA A 129 7.20 12.28 -15.96
C ALA A 129 7.87 12.37 -17.33
N ASP A 130 9.18 12.17 -17.38
CA ASP A 130 9.86 11.96 -18.64
C ASP A 130 9.52 10.59 -19.23
N ARG A 131 9.63 10.45 -20.56
CA ARG A 131 9.34 9.18 -21.28
C ARG A 131 10.06 7.97 -20.68
N GLY A 132 11.27 8.13 -20.16
CA GLY A 132 12.00 7.06 -19.52
C GLY A 132 11.37 6.64 -18.19
N LEU A 133 10.94 7.58 -17.37
CA LEU A 133 10.19 7.31 -16.13
C LEU A 133 8.86 6.60 -16.43
N GLU A 134 8.11 7.10 -17.41
CA GLU A 134 6.87 6.47 -17.87
C GLU A 134 7.07 4.99 -18.23
N GLN A 135 8.11 4.68 -19.00
CA GLN A 135 8.42 3.31 -19.42
C GLN A 135 8.79 2.40 -18.24
N ARG A 136 9.53 2.92 -17.25
CA ARG A 136 9.91 2.15 -16.06
C ARG A 136 8.71 1.87 -15.18
N ILE A 137 7.84 2.86 -14.95
CA ILE A 137 6.58 2.67 -14.25
C ILE A 137 5.69 1.68 -14.99
N ALA A 138 5.51 1.84 -16.31
CA ALA A 138 4.72 0.92 -17.12
C ALA A 138 5.25 -0.53 -17.04
N HIS A 139 6.57 -0.71 -16.88
CA HIS A 139 7.15 -2.03 -16.66
C HIS A 139 6.74 -2.63 -15.31
N VAL A 140 6.73 -1.83 -14.25
CA VAL A 140 6.30 -2.25 -12.91
C VAL A 140 4.80 -2.55 -12.90
N LEU A 141 3.97 -1.66 -13.45
CA LEU A 141 2.51 -1.81 -13.45
C LEU A 141 2.02 -3.08 -14.17
N ARG A 142 2.73 -3.53 -15.21
CA ARG A 142 2.42 -4.79 -15.92
C ARG A 142 2.65 -6.04 -15.08
N LYS A 143 3.40 -5.95 -13.99
CA LYS A 143 3.72 -7.05 -13.08
C LYS A 143 2.79 -7.10 -11.87
N LEU A 144 1.96 -6.07 -11.67
CA LEU A 144 1.06 -6.04 -10.54
C LEU A 144 0.06 -7.20 -10.62
N PRO A 145 -0.27 -7.81 -9.47
CA PRO A 145 -1.31 -8.81 -9.41
C PRO A 145 -2.67 -8.21 -9.77
N LYS A 146 -3.67 -9.05 -9.99
CA LYS A 146 -5.05 -8.57 -10.06
C LYS A 146 -5.53 -8.22 -8.65
N CYS A 147 -6.44 -7.26 -8.56
CA CYS A 147 -7.18 -7.01 -7.34
C CYS A 147 -8.07 -8.21 -7.00
N LEU A 148 -8.28 -8.41 -5.71
CA LEU A 148 -9.19 -9.40 -5.15
C LEU A 148 -10.54 -8.74 -4.86
N PRO A 149 -11.66 -9.44 -5.08
CA PRO A 149 -12.97 -8.95 -4.70
C PRO A 149 -13.07 -8.90 -3.17
N VAL A 150 -13.58 -7.80 -2.64
CA VAL A 150 -13.91 -7.64 -1.21
C VAL A 150 -15.36 -8.08 -0.99
N PRO A 151 -15.63 -9.09 -0.15
CA PRO A 151 -17.00 -9.51 0.17
C PRO A 151 -17.83 -8.36 0.76
N GLY A 152 -19.15 -8.40 0.57
CA GLY A 152 -20.07 -7.43 1.16
C GLY A 152 -20.52 -6.28 0.23
N TYR A 153 -20.04 -6.25 -1.01
CA TYR A 153 -20.53 -5.32 -2.03
C TYR A 153 -21.57 -5.98 -2.96
N ASP A 154 -22.66 -5.27 -3.24
CA ASP A 154 -23.70 -5.73 -4.18
C ASP A 154 -23.23 -5.73 -5.64
N THR A 155 -22.31 -4.81 -5.96
CA THR A 155 -21.76 -4.65 -7.31
C THR A 155 -20.26 -4.39 -7.28
N TYR A 156 -19.57 -4.89 -8.30
CA TYR A 156 -18.12 -4.74 -8.46
C TYR A 156 -17.82 -3.84 -9.66
N GLY A 157 -18.01 -2.54 -9.45
CA GLY A 157 -17.75 -1.51 -10.45
C GLY A 157 -16.26 -1.30 -10.74
N ALA A 158 -15.96 -0.50 -11.75
CA ALA A 158 -14.59 0.00 -11.94
C ALA A 158 -14.21 0.94 -10.79
N THR A 159 -12.96 0.86 -10.32
CA THR A 159 -12.44 1.67 -9.21
C THR A 159 -11.10 2.26 -9.57
N ASP A 160 -10.91 3.52 -9.20
CA ASP A 160 -9.62 4.21 -9.32
C ASP A 160 -8.86 4.19 -7.99
N PHE A 161 -7.56 3.92 -8.06
CA PHE A 161 -6.64 3.99 -6.93
C PHE A 161 -5.53 4.99 -7.22
N GLU A 162 -5.16 5.81 -6.26
CA GLU A 162 -3.96 6.61 -6.35
C GLU A 162 -2.79 5.87 -5.70
N LEU A 163 -1.73 5.70 -6.47
CA LEU A 163 -0.45 5.13 -6.05
C LEU A 163 0.59 6.26 -6.01
N ILE A 164 1.25 6.39 -4.86
CA ILE A 164 2.32 7.34 -4.62
C ILE A 164 3.58 6.53 -4.31
N ILE A 165 4.65 6.79 -5.04
CA ILE A 165 5.93 6.13 -4.85
C ILE A 165 6.95 7.22 -4.50
N LYS A 166 7.45 7.18 -3.27
CA LYS A 166 8.48 8.05 -2.73
C LYS A 166 9.85 7.44 -3.02
N ARG A 167 10.87 8.29 -3.12
CA ARG A 167 12.24 7.84 -3.35
C ARG A 167 12.92 7.29 -2.10
#